data_AF-L2G239-F1
#
_entry.id   AF-L2G239-F1
#
_cell.length_a   1.000
_cell.length_b   1.000
_cell.length_c   1.000
_cell.angle_alpha   90.00
_cell.angle_beta   90.00
_cell.angle_gamma   90.00
#
_symmetry.space_group_name_H-M   'P 1'
#
loop_
_entity.id
_entity.type
_entity.pdbx_description
1 polymer ?
#
loop_
_entity_poly.entity_id
_entity_poly.type
_entity_poly.pdbx_seq_one_letter_code
_entity_poly.pdbx_strand_id
1 'polypeptide(L)'
;MSWDSKSALRRRQSSNAASTKNIPIHTRQQSKSTIEPKSSHVADDFLQDFLDPSFDPAAYLNASLPPLQPSGHHASRNGGQTVPLADLSNEAQTLLSQLNVHTTRLSGTLTQLTDDILRSGSRLAYEVELLRGETLSLAETMNDTLQDDIKKFVPGGLSEATKDAPSKTTDAEERKASVGATKAEEATAATVPAEDEGAVEEPPYIKQLRTLTVVRSRLDSVIKTFGDAMDFVFPPSELSVSSSFLSVSAPEPGSDQHSTEDKGQQVLQKLRDEISQLLHKSEDPVQGIEKAAQRIEELKDLNQVWKGTAEEKGRTKFIESLAKMVEDRHRDLMKEVDQASRNQGNGIEGRARKGSVHADPAETKTYLGGYGLMSQLQKLRSGL
;
A
#
# COMPACT_ATOMS: atom_id res chain seq x y z
N MET A 1 80.87 29.73 18.27
CA MET A 1 81.72 28.63 17.78
C MET A 1 80.97 27.95 16.67
N SER A 2 81.58 27.90 15.48
CA SER A 2 81.20 27.06 14.33
C SER A 2 80.98 25.60 14.79
N TRP A 3 80.20 24.75 14.14
CA TRP A 3 80.47 24.16 12.83
C TRP A 3 79.17 23.75 12.13
N ASP A 4 79.15 24.05 10.84
CA ASP A 4 78.23 23.55 9.82
C ASP A 4 78.79 22.24 9.24
N SER A 5 77.92 21.30 8.88
CA SER A 5 78.17 20.31 7.82
C SER A 5 76.84 19.77 7.26
N LYS A 6 76.35 20.44 6.21
CA LYS A 6 76.05 19.91 4.86
C LYS A 6 75.61 18.43 4.76
N SER A 7 74.66 18.01 3.93
CA SER A 7 73.71 18.63 3.00
C SER A 7 72.98 17.47 2.30
N ALA A 8 71.68 17.67 2.05
CA ALA A 8 70.88 17.07 0.97
C ALA A 8 70.65 15.54 0.92
N LEU A 9 69.38 15.14 0.95
CA LEU A 9 68.75 14.37 -0.13
C LEU A 9 67.22 14.23 0.06
N ARG A 10 66.50 14.89 -0.85
CA ARG A 10 65.23 14.49 -1.48
C ARG A 10 64.08 13.97 -0.60
N ARG A 11 63.18 14.91 -0.35
CA ARG A 11 61.71 14.78 -0.39
C ARG A 11 61.23 13.64 -1.31
N ARG A 12 60.71 12.57 -0.72
CA ARG A 12 59.69 11.70 -1.30
C ARG A 12 58.56 11.56 -0.28
N GLN A 13 57.44 12.20 -0.57
CA GLN A 13 56.18 11.97 0.12
C GLN A 13 55.63 10.62 -0.34
N SER A 14 55.42 9.70 0.60
CA SER A 14 54.53 8.56 0.43
C SER A 14 53.92 8.25 1.79
N SER A 15 52.87 8.98 2.14
CA SER A 15 52.03 8.75 3.30
C SER A 15 50.72 8.11 2.84
N ASN A 16 50.74 6.80 2.59
CA ASN A 16 49.54 5.98 2.75
C ASN A 16 49.57 5.44 4.18
N ALA A 17 48.97 6.19 5.10
CA ALA A 17 48.64 5.75 6.44
C ALA A 17 47.25 6.28 6.75
N ALA A 18 46.24 5.65 6.14
CA ALA A 18 44.86 5.81 6.56
C ALA A 18 44.74 5.21 7.96
N SER A 19 44.76 6.08 8.96
CA SER A 19 44.40 5.79 10.34
C SER A 19 42.96 5.25 10.38
N THR A 20 42.78 3.93 10.31
CA THR A 20 41.53 3.27 10.67
C THR A 20 41.34 3.39 12.17
N LYS A 21 40.68 4.47 12.60
CA LYS A 21 40.12 4.56 13.95
C LYS A 21 39.13 3.41 14.10
N ASN A 22 39.49 2.43 14.91
CA ASN A 22 38.57 1.43 15.42
C ASN A 22 37.45 2.16 16.18
N ILE A 23 36.30 2.28 15.52
CA ILE A 23 35.05 2.67 16.16
C ILE A 23 34.57 1.41 16.90
N PRO A 24 34.44 1.44 18.23
CA PRO A 24 33.75 0.35 18.92
C PRO A 24 32.29 0.37 18.47
N ILE A 25 31.88 -0.65 17.75
CA ILE A 25 30.47 -0.94 17.50
C ILE A 25 29.89 -1.31 18.86
N HIS A 26 29.35 -0.32 19.56
CA HIS A 26 28.33 -0.57 20.56
C HIS A 26 27.14 -1.14 19.79
N THR A 27 27.02 -2.47 19.78
CA THR A 27 25.72 -3.10 19.68
C THR A 27 24.89 -2.52 20.82
N ARG A 28 24.08 -1.53 20.46
CA ARG A 28 23.05 -0.96 21.30
C ARG A 28 22.23 -2.13 21.81
N GLN A 29 22.45 -2.52 23.06
CA GLN A 29 21.50 -3.34 23.80
C GLN A 29 20.17 -2.60 23.71
N GLN A 30 19.33 -3.04 22.77
CA GLN A 30 17.95 -2.60 22.75
C GLN A 30 17.38 -3.13 24.06
N SER A 31 16.92 -2.20 24.90
CA SER A 31 16.17 -2.51 26.11
C SER A 31 15.08 -3.50 25.74
N LYS A 32 15.12 -4.71 26.30
CA LYS A 32 14.10 -5.75 26.19
C LYS A 32 12.73 -5.08 26.39
N SER A 33 11.96 -4.89 25.31
CA SER A 33 10.59 -4.42 25.44
C SER A 33 9.79 -5.60 25.98
N THR A 34 9.41 -5.54 27.26
CA THR A 34 8.47 -6.50 27.83
C THR A 34 7.13 -6.31 27.11
N ILE A 35 6.84 -7.19 26.17
CA ILE A 35 5.59 -7.18 25.42
C ILE A 35 4.54 -7.84 26.31
N GLU A 36 3.46 -7.11 26.57
CA GLU A 36 2.37 -7.69 27.35
C GLU A 36 1.70 -8.85 26.57
N PRO A 37 1.48 -10.00 27.23
CA PRO A 37 0.88 -11.15 26.59
C PRO A 37 -0.57 -10.84 26.18
N LYS A 38 -0.88 -11.00 24.90
CA LYS A 38 -2.23 -10.75 24.34
C LYS A 38 -3.28 -11.76 24.80
N SER A 39 -2.85 -12.91 25.32
CA SER A 39 -3.72 -13.96 25.83
C SER A 39 -3.04 -14.72 26.96
N SER A 40 -3.84 -15.31 27.85
CA SER A 40 -3.36 -16.13 28.97
C SER A 40 -2.49 -17.32 28.52
N HIS A 41 -2.70 -17.81 27.29
CA HIS A 41 -1.95 -18.94 26.72
C HIS A 41 -0.50 -18.59 26.34
N VAL A 42 -0.16 -17.30 26.23
CA VAL A 42 1.20 -16.83 25.90
C VAL A 42 1.81 -15.98 27.03
N ALA A 43 1.23 -16.03 28.24
CA ALA A 43 1.74 -15.33 29.42
C ALA A 43 2.98 -15.99 30.05
N ASP A 44 3.51 -17.05 29.44
CA ASP A 44 4.68 -17.77 29.91
C ASP A 44 5.94 -16.92 29.74
N ASP A 45 6.80 -16.86 30.75
CA ASP A 45 8.01 -16.03 30.74
C ASP A 45 8.98 -16.46 29.63
N PHE A 46 9.01 -17.77 29.34
CA PHE A 46 9.79 -18.33 28.22
C PHE A 46 9.31 -17.84 26.85
N LEU A 47 8.03 -17.51 26.71
CA LEU A 47 7.43 -17.13 25.42
C LEU A 47 7.55 -15.64 25.12
N GLN A 48 7.94 -14.81 26.10
CA GLN A 48 8.07 -13.36 25.91
C GLN A 48 9.07 -12.99 24.81
N ASP A 49 10.18 -13.71 24.72
CA ASP A 49 11.20 -13.45 23.69
C ASP A 49 10.67 -13.77 22.28
N PHE A 50 9.73 -14.72 22.15
CA PHE A 50 9.09 -15.09 20.87
C PHE A 50 7.91 -14.19 20.49
N LEU A 51 7.44 -13.34 21.40
CA LEU A 51 6.35 -12.39 21.14
C LEU A 51 6.83 -11.13 20.41
N ASP A 52 8.14 -10.91 20.30
CA ASP A 52 8.73 -9.75 19.63
C ASP A 52 8.52 -9.81 18.10
N PRO A 53 7.87 -8.81 17.48
CA PRO A 53 7.75 -8.73 16.02
C PRO A 53 9.09 -8.71 15.27
N SER A 54 10.17 -8.33 15.96
CA SER A 54 11.53 -8.29 15.42
C SER A 54 12.40 -9.48 15.83
N PHE A 55 11.78 -10.56 16.33
CA PHE A 55 12.48 -11.76 16.79
C PHE A 55 13.40 -12.36 15.72
N ASP A 56 14.68 -12.52 16.06
CA ASP A 56 15.67 -13.23 15.25
C ASP A 56 16.07 -14.55 15.93
N PRO A 57 15.78 -15.71 15.33
CA PRO A 57 16.13 -17.01 15.90
C PRO A 57 17.64 -17.20 16.05
N ALA A 58 18.45 -16.62 15.15
CA ALA A 58 19.90 -16.74 15.24
C ALA A 58 20.46 -15.93 16.41
N ALA A 59 20.00 -14.68 16.58
CA ALA A 59 20.36 -13.87 17.75
C ALA A 59 19.89 -14.51 19.07
N TYR A 60 18.69 -15.10 19.11
CA TYR A 60 18.16 -15.78 20.30
C TYR A 60 19.03 -16.98 20.71
N LEU A 61 19.43 -17.84 19.76
CA LEU A 61 20.30 -18.98 20.06
C LEU A 61 21.70 -18.54 20.48
N ASN A 62 22.24 -17.50 19.84
CA ASN A 62 23.55 -16.94 20.21
C ASN A 62 23.55 -16.25 21.59
N ALA A 63 22.39 -15.76 22.04
CA ALA A 63 22.22 -15.14 23.35
C ALA A 63 21.90 -16.16 24.45
N SER A 64 21.20 -17.26 24.11
CA SER A 64 20.82 -18.32 25.06
C SER A 64 21.91 -19.37 25.25
N LEU A 65 22.75 -19.64 24.25
CA LEU A 65 23.84 -20.61 24.37
C LEU A 65 25.16 -19.94 24.80
N PRO A 66 25.89 -20.50 25.79
CA PRO A 66 27.21 -20.00 26.19
C PRO A 66 28.23 -20.07 25.04
N PRO A 67 29.19 -19.13 24.97
CA PRO A 67 30.22 -19.16 23.94
C PRO A 67 31.15 -20.37 24.12
N LEU A 68 31.42 -21.09 23.03
CA LEU A 68 32.31 -22.26 23.03
C LEU A 68 33.71 -21.89 23.48
N GLN A 69 34.33 -22.73 24.32
CA GLN A 69 35.75 -22.61 24.65
C GLN A 69 36.59 -22.81 23.38
N PRO A 70 37.39 -21.82 22.94
CA PRO A 70 38.27 -22.01 21.81
C PRO A 70 39.31 -23.07 22.17
N SER A 71 39.43 -24.10 21.33
CA SER A 71 40.44 -25.14 21.45
C SER A 71 41.81 -24.55 21.08
N GLY A 72 42.38 -23.77 21.99
CA GLY A 72 43.60 -23.01 21.76
C GLY A 72 43.93 -22.16 22.98
N HIS A 73 45.15 -22.30 23.49
CA HIS A 73 45.68 -21.52 24.61
C HIS A 73 45.43 -20.00 24.46
N HIS A 74 45.36 -19.33 25.62
CA HIS A 74 45.17 -17.88 25.86
C HIS A 74 43.74 -17.46 26.23
N ALA A 75 43.36 -17.79 27.46
CA ALA A 75 42.39 -17.01 28.22
C ALA A 75 42.88 -15.56 28.35
N SER A 76 42.42 -14.69 27.43
CA SER A 76 42.48 -13.25 27.62
C SER A 76 41.41 -12.86 28.64
N ARG A 77 41.82 -12.74 29.90
CA ARG A 77 41.36 -11.90 31.04
C ARG A 77 39.94 -11.29 31.15
N ASN A 78 38.99 -11.57 30.26
CA ASN A 78 37.59 -11.20 30.42
C ASN A 78 36.81 -12.45 30.78
N GLY A 79 36.25 -12.48 31.99
CA GLY A 79 35.55 -13.61 32.61
C GLY A 79 34.21 -13.97 31.94
N GLY A 80 34.23 -14.30 30.65
CA GLY A 80 33.12 -15.00 30.00
C GLY A 80 33.22 -16.49 30.30
N GLN A 81 32.18 -17.08 30.88
CA GLN A 81 32.06 -18.52 31.13
C GLN A 81 32.08 -19.26 29.79
N THR A 82 33.24 -19.73 29.36
CA THR A 82 33.37 -20.59 28.18
C THR A 82 33.10 -22.03 28.58
N VAL A 83 32.12 -22.67 27.94
CA VAL A 83 31.60 -23.99 28.32
C VAL A 83 32.15 -25.06 27.35
N PRO A 84 32.51 -26.27 27.82
CA PRO A 84 32.95 -27.36 26.95
C PRO A 84 31.81 -27.90 26.08
N LEU A 85 32.15 -28.46 24.92
CA LEU A 85 31.19 -28.89 23.89
C LEU A 85 30.12 -29.86 24.41
N ALA A 86 30.48 -30.76 25.34
CA ALA A 86 29.57 -31.73 25.92
C ALA A 86 28.44 -31.05 26.73
N ASP A 87 28.78 -30.05 27.53
CA ASP A 87 27.81 -29.33 28.36
C ASP A 87 26.89 -28.45 27.50
N LEU A 88 27.44 -27.79 26.47
CA LEU A 88 26.64 -27.05 25.49
C LEU A 88 25.68 -27.97 24.71
N SER A 89 26.11 -29.20 24.38
CA SER A 89 25.23 -30.16 23.71
C SER A 89 24.06 -30.59 24.58
N ASN A 90 24.29 -30.76 25.88
CA ASN A 90 23.24 -31.08 26.85
C ASN A 90 22.27 -29.90 26.99
N GLU A 91 22.78 -28.68 27.13
CA GLU A 91 21.97 -27.46 27.25
C GLU A 91 21.11 -27.21 25.99
N ALA A 92 21.69 -27.35 24.80
CA ALA A 92 20.97 -27.25 23.54
C ALA A 92 19.87 -28.32 23.40
N GLN A 93 20.12 -29.56 23.85
CA GLN A 93 19.11 -30.61 23.86
C GLN A 93 17.97 -30.31 24.83
N THR A 94 18.27 -29.75 26.01
CA THR A 94 17.23 -29.33 26.97
C THR A 94 16.37 -28.19 26.42
N LEU A 95 16.99 -27.19 25.81
CA LEU A 95 16.29 -26.07 25.17
C LEU A 95 15.41 -26.57 24.01
N LEU A 96 15.93 -27.47 23.17
CA LEU A 96 15.16 -28.05 22.07
C LEU A 96 13.96 -28.86 22.57
N SER A 97 14.14 -29.65 23.64
CA SER A 97 13.04 -30.39 24.28
C SER A 97 11.98 -29.43 24.82
N GLN A 98 12.40 -28.36 25.50
CA GLN A 98 11.50 -27.31 26.00
C GLN A 98 10.72 -26.65 24.85
N LEU A 99 11.40 -26.26 23.77
CA LEU A 99 10.75 -25.72 22.58
C LEU A 99 9.74 -26.67 21.97
N ASN A 100 10.05 -27.96 21.89
CA ASN A 100 9.15 -28.96 21.35
C ASN A 100 7.87 -29.11 22.21
N VAL A 101 8.02 -29.08 23.55
CA VAL A 101 6.86 -29.10 24.47
C VAL A 101 6.01 -27.85 24.31
N HIS A 102 6.62 -26.65 24.24
CA HIS A 102 5.85 -25.43 24.03
C HIS A 102 5.19 -25.39 22.64
N THR A 103 5.85 -25.89 21.60
CA THR A 103 5.32 -25.95 20.23
C THR A 103 4.10 -26.86 20.15
N THR A 104 4.19 -28.07 20.72
CA THR A 104 3.06 -29.02 20.75
C THR A 104 1.89 -28.48 21.58
N ARG A 105 2.17 -27.86 22.73
CA ARG A 105 1.15 -27.19 23.56
C ARG A 105 0.46 -26.06 22.80
N LEU A 106 1.22 -25.14 22.21
CA LEU A 106 0.68 -24.00 21.47
C LEU A 106 -0.11 -24.43 20.24
N SER A 107 0.38 -25.44 19.51
CA SER A 107 -0.36 -26.03 18.40
C SER A 107 -1.69 -26.62 18.86
N GLY A 108 -1.72 -27.33 20.00
CA GLY A 108 -2.96 -27.85 20.58
C GLY A 108 -3.93 -26.74 20.96
N THR A 109 -3.44 -25.67 21.60
CA THR A 109 -4.29 -24.50 21.95
C THR A 109 -4.81 -23.77 20.72
N LEU A 110 -4.02 -23.68 19.64
CA LEU A 110 -4.44 -23.07 18.37
C LEU A 110 -5.61 -23.85 17.76
N THR A 111 -5.49 -25.19 17.71
CA THR A 111 -6.58 -26.05 17.23
C THR A 111 -7.85 -25.86 18.07
N GLN A 112 -7.71 -25.89 19.40
CA GLN A 112 -8.86 -25.68 20.30
C GLN A 112 -9.53 -24.32 20.08
N LEU A 113 -8.76 -23.24 20.02
CA LEU A 113 -9.30 -21.90 19.78
C LEU A 113 -9.95 -21.79 18.39
N THR A 114 -9.40 -22.46 17.39
CA THR A 114 -10.00 -22.50 16.04
C THR A 114 -11.35 -23.22 16.06
N ASP A 115 -11.44 -24.36 16.74
CA ASP A 115 -12.69 -25.11 16.90
C ASP A 115 -13.73 -24.31 17.70
N ASP A 116 -13.30 -23.62 18.77
CA ASP A 116 -14.17 -22.75 19.58
C ASP A 116 -14.68 -21.55 18.76
N ILE A 117 -13.86 -20.97 17.87
CA ILE A 117 -14.29 -19.91 16.94
C ILE A 117 -15.32 -20.44 15.95
N LEU A 118 -15.06 -21.60 15.33
CA LEU A 118 -16.00 -22.20 14.37
C LEU A 118 -17.34 -22.55 15.04
N ARG A 119 -17.28 -23.10 16.24
CA ARG A 119 -18.48 -23.46 17.01
C ARG A 119 -19.24 -22.23 17.49
N SER A 120 -18.55 -21.24 18.05
CA SER A 120 -19.17 -19.99 18.51
C SER A 120 -19.75 -19.16 17.37
N GLY A 121 -19.18 -19.23 16.16
CA GLY A 121 -19.73 -18.59 14.96
C GLY A 121 -21.15 -19.07 14.63
N SER A 122 -21.40 -20.38 14.68
CA SER A 122 -22.75 -20.93 14.45
C SER A 122 -23.76 -20.53 15.53
N ARG A 123 -23.34 -20.48 16.79
CA ARG A 123 -24.17 -20.04 17.92
C ARG A 123 -24.49 -18.55 17.83
N LEU A 124 -23.49 -17.73 17.52
CA LEU A 124 -23.67 -16.29 17.34
C LEU A 124 -24.61 -15.99 16.19
N ALA A 125 -24.54 -16.74 15.08
CA ALA A 125 -25.48 -16.58 13.98
C ALA A 125 -26.94 -16.84 14.42
N TYR A 126 -27.19 -17.86 15.24
CA TYR A 126 -28.51 -18.10 15.81
C TYR A 126 -28.96 -16.98 16.75
N GLU A 127 -28.08 -16.52 17.64
CA GLU A 127 -28.39 -15.42 18.58
C GLU A 127 -28.68 -14.10 17.83
N VAL A 128 -27.97 -13.83 16.74
CA VAL A 128 -28.22 -12.67 15.87
C VAL A 128 -29.57 -12.79 15.15
N GLU A 129 -29.90 -13.96 14.61
CA GLU A 129 -31.19 -14.15 13.92
C GLU A 129 -32.36 -14.10 14.91
N LEU A 130 -32.18 -14.63 16.12
CA LEU A 130 -33.15 -14.50 17.20
C LEU A 130 -33.36 -13.04 17.60
N LEU A 131 -32.28 -12.28 17.83
CA LEU A 131 -32.35 -10.85 18.17
C LEU A 131 -32.99 -10.05 17.04
N ARG A 132 -32.70 -10.40 15.77
CA ARG A 132 -33.34 -9.78 14.61
C ARG A 132 -34.84 -10.05 14.59
N GLY A 133 -35.25 -11.30 14.86
CA GLY A 133 -36.67 -11.68 14.96
C GLY A 133 -37.38 -10.95 16.10
N GLU A 134 -36.77 -10.85 17.27
CA GLU A 134 -37.30 -10.10 18.41
C GLU A 134 -37.38 -8.60 18.11
N THR A 135 -36.38 -8.02 17.44
CA THR A 135 -36.38 -6.62 17.04
C THR A 135 -37.45 -6.33 15.99
N LEU A 136 -37.64 -7.24 15.03
CA LEU A 136 -38.71 -7.13 14.04
C LEU A 136 -40.09 -7.22 14.72
N SER A 137 -40.28 -8.18 15.62
CA SER A 137 -41.51 -8.33 16.40
C SER A 137 -41.79 -7.13 17.29
N LEU A 138 -40.74 -6.53 17.89
CA LEU A 138 -40.85 -5.29 18.64
C LEU A 138 -41.23 -4.11 17.72
N ALA A 139 -40.65 -4.03 16.53
CA ALA A 139 -40.98 -2.99 15.56
C ALA A 139 -42.44 -3.10 15.07
N GLU A 140 -42.91 -4.32 14.77
CA GLU A 140 -44.30 -4.60 14.40
C GLU A 140 -45.25 -4.24 15.55
N THR A 141 -44.95 -4.64 16.79
CA THR A 141 -45.77 -4.25 17.94
C THR A 141 -45.77 -2.74 18.19
N MET A 142 -44.64 -2.05 18.03
CA MET A 142 -44.60 -0.59 18.15
C MET A 142 -45.37 0.13 17.04
N ASN A 143 -45.30 -0.36 15.80
CA ASN A 143 -45.86 0.34 14.64
C ASN A 143 -47.31 -0.05 14.31
N ASP A 144 -47.73 -1.27 14.65
CA ASP A 144 -49.04 -1.78 14.23
C ASP A 144 -50.01 -1.89 15.42
N THR A 145 -49.56 -2.36 16.59
CA THR A 145 -50.47 -2.54 17.75
C THR A 145 -50.45 -1.34 18.70
N LEU A 146 -49.26 -0.87 19.09
CA LEU A 146 -49.10 0.21 20.07
C LEU A 146 -49.14 1.60 19.44
N GLN A 147 -49.04 1.73 18.12
CA GLN A 147 -48.94 3.03 17.45
C GLN A 147 -50.16 3.92 17.74
N ASP A 148 -51.35 3.35 17.75
CA ASP A 148 -52.59 4.09 18.05
C ASP A 148 -52.71 4.47 19.52
N ASP A 149 -52.17 3.66 20.43
CA ASP A 149 -52.10 4.00 21.85
C ASP A 149 -51.03 5.06 22.12
N ILE A 150 -49.86 4.97 21.49
CA ILE A 150 -48.80 5.98 21.53
C ILE A 150 -49.31 7.33 21.03
N LYS A 151 -50.10 7.36 19.95
CA LYS A 151 -50.76 8.60 19.45
C LYS A 151 -51.65 9.26 20.51
N LYS A 152 -52.29 8.49 21.41
CA LYS A 152 -53.10 9.05 22.51
C LYS A 152 -52.25 9.68 23.60
N PHE A 153 -51.02 9.20 23.79
CA PHE A 153 -50.07 9.74 24.78
C PHE A 153 -49.23 10.92 24.25
N VAL A 154 -49.34 11.27 22.96
CA VAL A 154 -48.74 12.47 22.38
C VAL A 154 -49.85 13.44 21.96
N PRO A 155 -50.27 14.39 22.82
CA PRO A 155 -51.18 15.45 22.43
C PRO A 155 -50.49 16.32 21.37
N GLY A 156 -50.83 16.12 20.09
CA GLY A 156 -50.36 16.93 18.94
C GLY A 156 -49.60 16.19 17.84
N GLY A 157 -49.10 14.97 18.09
CA GLY A 157 -48.34 14.19 17.08
C GLY A 157 -47.04 14.88 16.57
N LEU A 158 -46.10 14.10 16.02
CA LEU A 158 -44.91 14.66 15.36
C LEU A 158 -45.20 15.30 13.98
N SER A 159 -46.47 15.34 13.56
CA SER A 159 -46.91 15.74 12.22
C SER A 159 -47.50 17.16 12.15
N GLU A 160 -47.84 17.80 13.28
CA GLU A 160 -48.37 19.18 13.28
C GLU A 160 -47.27 20.25 13.15
N ALA A 161 -45.99 19.91 13.34
CA ALA A 161 -44.90 20.89 13.21
C ALA A 161 -44.56 21.31 11.75
N THR A 162 -45.24 20.77 10.73
CA THR A 162 -44.94 21.10 9.32
C THR A 162 -46.11 21.55 8.46
N LYS A 163 -47.34 21.72 8.98
CA LYS A 163 -48.50 22.01 8.11
C LYS A 163 -49.41 23.19 8.46
N ASP A 164 -49.17 23.95 9.53
CA ASP A 164 -50.03 25.10 9.85
C ASP A 164 -49.25 26.43 9.91
N ALA A 165 -49.07 27.02 8.75
CA ALA A 165 -49.00 28.48 8.59
C ALA A 165 -49.78 28.88 7.33
N PRO A 166 -51.07 29.25 7.45
CA PRO A 166 -51.86 29.73 6.32
C PRO A 166 -51.59 31.21 6.07
N SER A 167 -51.35 31.50 4.80
CA SER A 167 -51.23 32.80 4.18
C SER A 167 -52.55 33.60 4.22
N LYS A 168 -52.44 34.93 4.40
CA LYS A 168 -53.46 35.91 3.97
C LYS A 168 -52.79 37.18 3.42
N THR A 169 -52.67 37.20 2.08
CA THR A 169 -52.99 38.28 1.10
C THR A 169 -52.75 39.75 1.52
N THR A 170 -51.93 40.53 0.80
CA THR A 170 -52.23 41.36 -0.40
C THR A 170 -50.93 42.16 -0.69
N ASP A 171 -50.52 42.65 -1.85
CA ASP A 171 -50.97 42.71 -3.23
C ASP A 171 -49.74 43.11 -4.08
N ALA A 172 -49.80 42.81 -5.39
CA ALA A 172 -49.15 43.50 -6.49
C ALA A 172 -47.60 43.59 -6.62
N GLU A 173 -47.16 42.99 -7.74
CA GLU A 173 -46.35 43.60 -8.81
C GLU A 173 -44.90 43.12 -9.03
N GLU A 174 -44.71 42.75 -10.30
CA GLU A 174 -43.56 42.25 -11.05
C GLU A 174 -42.17 42.82 -10.70
N ARG A 175 -41.11 42.00 -10.81
CA ARG A 175 -40.10 42.09 -11.90
C ARG A 175 -38.86 41.19 -11.70
N LYS A 176 -38.57 40.44 -12.77
CA LYS A 176 -37.27 40.09 -13.37
C LYS A 176 -35.94 40.23 -12.56
N ALA A 177 -35.23 39.09 -12.51
CA ALA A 177 -33.87 38.83 -13.01
C ALA A 177 -32.72 39.84 -12.81
N SER A 178 -31.61 39.37 -12.20
CA SER A 178 -30.18 39.50 -12.62
C SER A 178 -29.27 39.10 -11.45
N VAL A 179 -28.42 38.06 -11.52
CA VAL A 179 -27.08 37.97 -12.16
C VAL A 179 -26.06 39.02 -11.68
N GLY A 180 -24.88 38.54 -11.25
CA GLY A 180 -23.60 39.26 -11.22
C GLY A 180 -23.07 39.48 -9.80
N ALA A 181 -22.10 38.77 -9.23
CA ALA A 181 -20.71 38.50 -9.63
C ALA A 181 -19.73 39.68 -9.38
N THR A 182 -18.56 39.31 -8.81
CA THR A 182 -17.23 39.99 -8.79
C THR A 182 -16.99 41.12 -7.78
N LYS A 183 -15.79 41.38 -7.23
CA LYS A 183 -14.47 40.71 -7.05
C LYS A 183 -13.54 41.75 -6.33
N ALA A 184 -12.47 41.26 -5.67
CA ALA A 184 -11.14 41.90 -5.44
C ALA A 184 -10.99 42.88 -4.26
N GLU A 185 -10.12 42.59 -3.27
CA GLU A 185 -8.67 42.98 -3.13
C GLU A 185 -8.51 44.42 -2.60
N GLU A 186 -7.55 44.86 -1.78
CA GLU A 186 -6.52 44.31 -0.88
C GLU A 186 -5.91 45.55 -0.14
N ALA A 187 -5.33 45.35 1.05
CA ALA A 187 -4.31 46.18 1.74
C ALA A 187 -4.65 47.58 2.33
N THR A 188 -4.57 47.72 3.66
CA THR A 188 -3.37 48.26 4.37
C THR A 188 -3.55 48.39 5.91
N ALA A 189 -2.66 47.70 6.62
CA ALA A 189 -1.95 48.02 7.88
C ALA A 189 -2.61 48.79 9.05
N ALA A 190 -2.84 48.02 10.12
CA ALA A 190 -2.45 48.24 11.53
C ALA A 190 -3.06 49.39 12.35
N THR A 191 -4.01 49.05 13.24
CA THR A 191 -3.78 48.93 14.70
C THR A 191 -5.03 48.34 15.40
N VAL A 192 -4.82 47.28 16.21
CA VAL A 192 -5.76 46.43 17.00
C VAL A 192 -6.75 47.30 17.83
N PRO A 193 -8.07 46.97 18.00
CA PRO A 193 -8.57 45.71 18.60
C PRO A 193 -9.91 45.16 18.10
N ALA A 194 -10.04 43.84 18.01
CA ALA A 194 -11.34 43.13 17.98
C ALA A 194 -11.06 41.69 18.44
N GLU A 195 -11.32 41.36 19.71
CA GLU A 195 -12.66 41.00 20.21
C GLU A 195 -13.23 39.81 19.43
N ASP A 196 -12.92 38.65 19.99
CA ASP A 196 -13.80 37.49 20.17
C ASP A 196 -15.30 37.88 20.09
N GLU A 197 -15.91 37.67 18.93
CA GLU A 197 -17.34 37.91 18.70
C GLU A 197 -17.91 36.70 17.95
N GLY A 198 -18.61 35.84 18.70
CA GLY A 198 -19.44 34.78 18.14
C GLY A 198 -19.48 33.45 18.89
N ALA A 199 -18.85 33.33 20.06
CA ALA A 199 -19.10 32.22 20.96
C ALA A 199 -20.46 32.38 21.66
N VAL A 200 -21.55 32.27 20.89
CA VAL A 200 -22.81 31.81 21.48
C VAL A 200 -22.51 30.39 21.94
N GLU A 201 -22.56 30.17 23.25
CA GLU A 201 -22.22 28.91 23.89
C GLU A 201 -23.09 27.78 23.34
N GLU A 202 -22.65 27.19 22.23
CA GLU A 202 -23.40 26.15 21.55
C GLU A 202 -23.58 24.99 22.55
N PRO A 203 -24.84 24.57 22.81
CA PRO A 203 -25.11 23.50 23.74
C PRO A 203 -24.23 22.28 23.46
N PRO A 204 -23.73 21.59 24.49
CA PRO A 204 -22.78 20.49 24.33
C PRO A 204 -23.31 19.41 23.39
N TYR A 205 -24.62 19.22 23.31
CA TYR A 205 -25.30 18.31 22.39
C TYR A 205 -25.13 18.69 20.91
N ILE A 206 -25.05 19.98 20.56
CA ILE A 206 -24.82 20.43 19.17
C ILE A 206 -23.36 20.13 18.76
N LYS A 207 -22.40 20.36 19.65
CA LYS A 207 -20.99 19.99 19.44
C LYS A 207 -20.84 18.47 19.29
N GLN A 208 -21.53 17.70 20.14
CA GLN A 208 -21.59 16.24 20.04
C GLN A 208 -22.23 15.78 18.73
N LEU A 209 -23.35 16.38 18.31
CA LEU A 209 -24.01 16.05 17.04
C LEU A 209 -23.12 16.34 15.83
N ARG A 210 -22.44 17.50 15.78
CA ARG A 210 -21.47 17.79 14.71
C ARG A 210 -20.32 16.80 14.71
N THR A 211 -19.80 16.46 15.89
CA THR A 211 -18.76 15.44 16.03
C THR A 211 -19.25 14.09 15.53
N LEU A 212 -20.47 13.67 15.87
CA LEU A 212 -21.08 12.44 15.38
C LEU A 212 -21.34 12.47 13.87
N THR A 213 -21.71 13.61 13.29
CA THR A 213 -21.84 13.76 11.83
C THR A 213 -20.48 13.60 11.13
N VAL A 214 -19.43 14.22 11.67
CA VAL A 214 -18.07 14.07 11.14
C VAL A 214 -17.59 12.63 11.30
N VAL A 215 -17.79 12.01 12.46
CA VAL A 215 -17.44 10.61 12.70
C VAL A 215 -18.21 9.68 11.76
N ARG A 216 -19.51 9.91 11.55
CA ARG A 216 -20.31 9.16 10.57
C ARG A 216 -19.74 9.29 9.16
N SER A 217 -19.49 10.52 8.68
CA SER A 217 -18.90 10.72 7.35
C SER A 217 -17.54 10.04 7.20
N ARG A 218 -16.74 10.03 8.27
CA ARG A 218 -15.43 9.37 8.30
C ARG A 218 -15.59 7.85 8.27
N LEU A 219 -16.52 7.30 9.04
CA LEU A 219 -16.82 5.87 9.03
C LEU A 219 -17.37 5.43 7.68
N ASP A 220 -18.29 6.18 7.09
CA ASP A 220 -18.82 5.90 5.75
C ASP A 220 -17.68 5.90 4.70
N SER A 221 -16.74 6.85 4.79
CA SER A 221 -15.55 6.87 3.93
C SER A 221 -14.65 5.66 4.16
N VAL A 222 -14.41 5.27 5.41
CA VAL A 222 -13.57 4.11 5.74
C VAL A 222 -14.23 2.82 5.25
N ILE A 223 -15.53 2.64 5.50
CA ILE A 223 -16.32 1.50 5.03
C ILE A 223 -16.25 1.40 3.51
N LYS A 224 -16.39 2.52 2.81
CA LYS A 224 -16.25 2.54 1.35
C LYS A 224 -14.86 2.11 0.91
N THR A 225 -13.79 2.73 1.45
CA THR A 225 -12.41 2.38 1.07
C THR A 225 -12.05 0.93 1.38
N PHE A 226 -12.49 0.38 2.51
CA PHE A 226 -12.25 -1.02 2.86
C PHE A 226 -13.15 -1.98 2.09
N GLY A 227 -14.36 -1.58 1.73
CA GLY A 227 -15.25 -2.33 0.85
C GLY A 227 -14.66 -2.46 -0.55
N ASP A 228 -14.29 -1.33 -1.15
CA ASP A 228 -13.61 -1.28 -2.46
C ASP A 228 -12.29 -2.08 -2.41
N ALA A 229 -11.59 -2.05 -1.26
CA ALA A 229 -10.38 -2.82 -1.07
C ALA A 229 -10.66 -4.33 -1.03
N MET A 230 -11.68 -4.76 -0.31
CA MET A 230 -12.10 -6.17 -0.27
C MET A 230 -12.55 -6.68 -1.64
N ASP A 231 -13.18 -5.84 -2.47
CA ASP A 231 -13.55 -6.19 -3.84
C ASP A 231 -12.32 -6.36 -4.74
N PHE A 232 -11.22 -5.64 -4.45
CA PHE A 232 -9.94 -5.82 -5.11
C PHE A 232 -9.17 -7.03 -4.54
N VAL A 233 -9.69 -8.22 -4.82
CA VAL A 233 -9.09 -9.51 -4.45
C VAL A 233 -7.86 -9.81 -5.33
N PHE A 234 -6.75 -10.18 -4.70
CA PHE A 234 -5.50 -10.51 -5.39
C PHE A 234 -5.23 -12.02 -5.32
N PRO A 235 -4.98 -12.70 -6.45
CA PRO A 235 -4.78 -14.14 -6.45
C PRO A 235 -3.42 -14.51 -5.80
N PRO A 236 -3.37 -15.56 -4.98
CA PRO A 236 -2.14 -16.00 -4.31
C PRO A 236 -1.01 -16.40 -5.27
N SER A 237 -1.34 -16.76 -6.52
CA SER A 237 -0.35 -17.02 -7.57
C SER A 237 0.51 -15.79 -7.91
N GLU A 238 -0.07 -14.59 -7.90
CA GLU A 238 0.63 -13.32 -8.18
C GLU A 238 1.49 -12.84 -6.99
N LEU A 239 1.19 -13.30 -5.77
CA LEU A 239 2.06 -13.12 -4.60
C LEU A 239 3.33 -13.99 -4.70
N SER A 240 3.19 -15.14 -5.34
CA SER A 240 4.20 -16.21 -5.38
C SER A 240 5.29 -16.02 -6.44
N VAL A 241 5.22 -14.97 -7.25
CA VAL A 241 6.27 -14.63 -8.24
C VAL A 241 7.60 -14.24 -7.57
N SER A 242 7.59 -13.93 -6.27
CA SER A 242 8.81 -13.72 -5.47
C SER A 242 9.46 -15.01 -4.96
N SER A 243 8.77 -16.15 -5.05
CA SER A 243 9.16 -17.42 -4.40
C SER A 243 9.14 -18.62 -5.36
N SER A 244 9.57 -18.45 -6.62
CA SER A 244 9.66 -19.51 -7.63
C SER A 244 10.77 -20.55 -7.40
N PHE A 245 11.04 -20.99 -6.17
CA PHE A 245 12.07 -22.02 -5.90
C PHE A 245 11.72 -23.06 -4.82
N LEU A 246 10.45 -23.30 -4.52
CA LEU A 246 10.05 -24.48 -3.72
C LEU A 246 8.85 -25.19 -4.36
N SER A 247 9.09 -25.88 -5.47
CA SER A 247 8.24 -26.99 -5.91
C SER A 247 8.40 -28.16 -4.94
N VAL A 248 7.66 -28.12 -3.85
CA VAL A 248 7.33 -29.33 -3.08
C VAL A 248 5.92 -29.72 -3.50
N SER A 249 5.76 -30.92 -4.03
CA SER A 249 4.47 -31.52 -4.37
C SER A 249 3.55 -31.49 -3.15
N ALA A 250 2.74 -30.44 -3.03
CA ALA A 250 1.64 -30.35 -2.08
C ALA A 250 0.40 -31.00 -2.72
N PRO A 251 -0.40 -31.75 -1.94
CA PRO A 251 -1.59 -32.43 -2.46
C PRO A 251 -2.57 -31.40 -3.03
N GLU A 252 -3.31 -31.83 -4.05
CA GLU A 252 -4.36 -31.10 -4.76
C GLU A 252 -5.20 -30.23 -3.80
N PRO A 253 -5.09 -28.88 -3.86
CA PRO A 253 -5.85 -28.02 -2.97
C PRO A 253 -7.33 -28.10 -3.37
N GLY A 254 -8.20 -28.26 -2.36
CA GLY A 254 -9.63 -28.42 -2.56
C GLY A 254 -10.29 -27.27 -3.34
N SER A 255 -11.47 -27.57 -3.88
CA SER A 255 -12.32 -26.73 -4.75
C SER A 255 -12.50 -25.25 -4.33
N ASP A 256 -12.33 -24.92 -3.05
CA ASP A 256 -12.53 -23.56 -2.54
C ASP A 256 -11.36 -22.61 -2.86
N GLN A 257 -10.11 -23.12 -2.93
CA GLN A 257 -8.96 -22.29 -3.32
C GLN A 257 -8.99 -21.93 -4.80
N HIS A 258 -9.51 -22.82 -5.63
CA HIS A 258 -9.80 -22.53 -7.04
C HIS A 258 -10.81 -21.39 -7.18
N SER A 259 -11.84 -21.36 -6.33
CA SER A 259 -12.84 -20.28 -6.38
C SER A 259 -12.23 -18.90 -6.06
N THR A 260 -11.32 -18.81 -5.09
CA THR A 260 -10.66 -17.53 -4.74
C THR A 260 -9.59 -17.12 -5.74
N GLU A 261 -8.84 -18.09 -6.28
CA GLU A 261 -7.86 -17.88 -7.34
C GLU A 261 -8.54 -17.36 -8.62
N ASP A 262 -9.59 -18.05 -9.07
CA ASP A 262 -10.35 -17.68 -10.27
C ASP A 262 -11.02 -16.31 -10.11
N LYS A 263 -11.57 -16.00 -8.93
CA LYS A 263 -12.14 -14.67 -8.64
C LYS A 263 -11.09 -13.58 -8.69
N GLY A 264 -9.92 -13.79 -8.07
CA GLY A 264 -8.82 -12.82 -8.10
C GLY A 264 -8.32 -12.56 -9.51
N GLN A 265 -8.13 -13.62 -10.31
CA GLN A 265 -7.77 -13.48 -11.72
C GLN A 265 -8.83 -12.75 -12.54
N GLN A 266 -10.12 -13.04 -12.33
CA GLN A 266 -11.21 -12.33 -12.99
C GLN A 266 -11.23 -10.84 -12.63
N VAL A 267 -10.96 -10.47 -11.38
CA VAL A 267 -10.90 -9.06 -10.96
C VAL A 267 -9.74 -8.34 -11.65
N LEU A 268 -8.54 -8.94 -11.67
CA LEU A 268 -7.38 -8.37 -12.38
C LEU A 268 -7.64 -8.23 -13.89
N GLN A 269 -8.27 -9.24 -14.50
CA GLN A 269 -8.62 -9.21 -15.91
C GLN A 269 -9.66 -8.13 -16.21
N LYS A 270 -10.69 -7.98 -15.37
CA LYS A 270 -11.67 -6.90 -15.48
C LYS A 270 -11.04 -5.52 -15.40
N LEU A 271 -10.10 -5.29 -14.47
CA LEU A 271 -9.38 -4.02 -14.36
C LEU A 271 -8.52 -3.73 -15.58
N ARG A 272 -7.85 -4.75 -16.12
CA ARG A 272 -7.08 -4.63 -17.36
C ARG A 272 -7.97 -4.31 -18.55
N ASP A 273 -9.12 -4.99 -18.65
CA ASP A 273 -10.08 -4.80 -19.72
C ASP A 273 -10.74 -3.42 -19.62
N GLU A 274 -11.10 -2.96 -18.43
CA GLU A 274 -11.63 -1.61 -18.14
C GLU A 274 -10.65 -0.53 -18.63
N ILE A 275 -9.39 -0.62 -18.23
CA ILE A 275 -8.35 0.34 -18.66
C ILE A 275 -8.13 0.25 -20.17
N SER A 276 -8.09 -0.96 -20.74
CA SER A 276 -8.00 -1.13 -22.19
C SER A 276 -9.21 -0.50 -22.90
N GLN A 277 -10.42 -0.60 -22.33
CA GLN A 277 -11.62 -0.03 -22.92
C GLN A 277 -11.59 1.49 -22.87
N LEU A 278 -11.11 2.10 -21.78
CA LEU A 278 -10.91 3.55 -21.69
C LEU A 278 -9.89 4.04 -22.73
N LEU A 279 -8.85 3.26 -23.01
CA LEU A 279 -7.81 3.61 -23.98
C LEU A 279 -8.21 3.43 -25.45
N HIS A 280 -9.10 2.49 -25.79
CA HIS A 280 -9.41 2.14 -27.19
C HIS A 280 -10.82 2.47 -27.65
N LYS A 281 -11.80 2.61 -26.74
CA LYS A 281 -13.22 2.88 -27.09
C LYS A 281 -13.67 4.29 -26.71
N SER A 282 -12.76 5.17 -26.28
CA SER A 282 -13.07 6.57 -26.03
C SER A 282 -13.23 7.33 -27.34
N GLU A 283 -14.25 8.20 -27.42
CA GLU A 283 -14.48 9.08 -28.58
C GLU A 283 -13.30 10.04 -28.78
N ASP A 284 -12.73 10.54 -27.68
CA ASP A 284 -11.51 11.34 -27.65
C ASP A 284 -10.35 10.54 -27.01
N PRO A 285 -9.32 10.19 -27.79
CA PRO A 285 -8.19 9.41 -27.30
C PRO A 285 -7.43 10.08 -26.13
N VAL A 286 -7.36 11.41 -26.10
CA VAL A 286 -6.71 12.17 -25.01
C VAL A 286 -7.52 12.08 -23.71
N GLN A 287 -8.85 12.23 -23.78
CA GLN A 287 -9.72 12.07 -22.61
C GLN A 287 -9.73 10.62 -22.10
N GLY A 288 -9.59 9.64 -23.01
CA GLY A 288 -9.45 8.23 -22.65
C GLY A 288 -8.20 7.95 -21.80
N ILE A 289 -7.07 8.57 -22.17
CA ILE A 289 -5.81 8.48 -21.41
C ILE A 289 -5.96 9.13 -20.04
N GLU A 290 -6.59 10.30 -19.95
CA GLU A 290 -6.81 11.00 -18.67
C GLU A 290 -7.69 10.18 -17.71
N LYS A 291 -8.82 9.65 -18.20
CA LYS A 291 -9.71 8.78 -17.41
C LYS A 291 -9.01 7.50 -16.97
N ALA A 292 -8.20 6.90 -17.84
CA ALA A 292 -7.41 5.73 -17.48
C ALA A 292 -6.35 6.05 -16.43
N ALA A 293 -5.69 7.20 -16.51
CA ALA A 293 -4.72 7.66 -15.52
C ALA A 293 -5.39 7.93 -14.16
N GLN A 294 -6.56 8.57 -14.15
CA GLN A 294 -7.35 8.78 -12.93
C GLN A 294 -7.73 7.46 -12.27
N ARG A 295 -8.17 6.47 -13.06
CA ARG A 295 -8.50 5.14 -12.53
C ARG A 295 -7.30 4.44 -11.90
N ILE A 296 -6.11 4.62 -12.46
CA ILE A 296 -4.87 4.07 -11.90
C ILE A 296 -4.48 4.79 -10.61
N GLU A 297 -4.73 6.10 -10.50
CA GLU A 297 -4.52 6.86 -9.27
C GLU A 297 -5.43 6.37 -8.14
N GLU A 298 -6.72 6.15 -8.43
CA GLU A 298 -7.66 5.53 -7.48
C GLU A 298 -7.18 4.16 -6.98
N LEU A 299 -6.65 3.32 -7.88
CA LEU A 299 -6.07 2.02 -7.51
C LEU A 299 -4.81 2.17 -6.64
N LYS A 300 -4.01 3.22 -6.84
CA LYS A 300 -2.84 3.51 -5.99
C LYS A 300 -3.26 3.95 -4.59
N ASP A 301 -4.30 4.77 -4.47
CA ASP A 301 -4.85 5.18 -3.19
C ASP A 301 -5.43 3.99 -2.42
N LEU A 302 -6.14 3.10 -3.13
CA LEU A 302 -6.63 1.85 -2.56
C LEU A 302 -5.47 0.97 -2.06
N ASN A 303 -4.36 0.92 -2.81
CA ASN A 303 -3.18 0.13 -2.46
C ASN A 303 -2.56 0.52 -1.10
N GLN A 304 -2.80 1.75 -0.62
CA GLN A 304 -2.32 2.19 0.70
C GLN A 304 -2.90 1.36 1.85
N VAL A 305 -4.09 0.76 1.67
CA VAL A 305 -4.75 -0.11 2.67
C VAL A 305 -3.89 -1.35 2.97
N TRP A 306 -3.12 -1.85 2.00
CA TRP A 306 -2.27 -3.03 2.14
C TRP A 306 -0.82 -2.71 2.52
N LYS A 307 -0.50 -1.46 2.84
CA LYS A 307 0.86 -1.07 3.21
C LYS A 307 1.37 -1.88 4.40
N GLY A 308 2.53 -2.51 4.24
CA GLY A 308 3.14 -3.40 5.23
C GLY A 308 2.65 -4.85 5.19
N THR A 309 1.71 -5.20 4.29
CA THR A 309 1.26 -6.58 4.10
C THR A 309 2.08 -7.31 3.04
N ALA A 310 2.01 -8.65 3.01
CA ALA A 310 2.65 -9.46 1.98
C ALA A 310 2.14 -9.16 0.56
N GLU A 311 0.94 -8.58 0.44
CA GLU A 311 0.29 -8.30 -0.84
C GLU A 311 0.68 -6.97 -1.46
N GLU A 312 1.24 -6.04 -0.67
CA GLU A 312 1.61 -4.68 -1.10
C GLU A 312 2.47 -4.72 -2.37
N LYS A 313 3.52 -5.56 -2.39
CA LYS A 313 4.46 -5.63 -3.51
C LYS A 313 3.82 -6.21 -4.78
N GLY A 314 2.95 -7.20 -4.65
CA GLY A 314 2.26 -7.81 -5.80
C GLY A 314 1.28 -6.83 -6.43
N ARG A 315 0.44 -6.20 -5.60
CA ARG A 315 -0.54 -5.19 -6.01
C ARG A 315 0.14 -3.97 -6.65
N THR A 316 1.23 -3.49 -6.07
CA THR A 316 2.01 -2.36 -6.63
C THR A 316 2.53 -2.67 -8.03
N LYS A 317 3.12 -3.85 -8.26
CA LYS A 317 3.62 -4.25 -9.59
C LYS A 317 2.50 -4.37 -10.63
N PHE A 318 1.34 -4.88 -10.23
CA PHE A 318 0.18 -4.94 -11.12
C PHE A 318 -0.28 -3.54 -11.54
N ILE A 319 -0.37 -2.61 -10.58
CA ILE A 319 -0.74 -1.21 -10.86
C ILE A 319 0.32 -0.53 -11.74
N GLU A 320 1.61 -0.78 -11.53
CA GLU A 320 2.69 -0.30 -12.41
C GLU A 320 2.58 -0.84 -13.84
N SER A 321 2.19 -2.11 -14.00
CA SER A 321 1.92 -2.71 -15.32
C SER A 321 0.77 -2.01 -16.05
N LEU A 322 -0.30 -1.65 -15.31
CA LEU A 322 -1.40 -0.86 -15.86
C LEU A 322 -0.97 0.57 -16.21
N ALA A 323 -0.17 1.22 -15.36
CA ALA A 323 0.38 2.56 -15.62
C ALA A 323 1.21 2.57 -16.91
N LYS A 324 2.05 1.56 -17.08
CA LYS A 324 2.84 1.39 -18.30
C LYS A 324 1.97 1.26 -19.56
N MET A 325 0.82 0.56 -19.48
CA MET A 325 -0.11 0.45 -20.61
C MET A 325 -0.67 1.81 -21.04
N VAL A 326 -1.00 2.66 -20.06
CA VAL A 326 -1.49 4.03 -20.31
C VAL A 326 -0.38 4.92 -20.86
N GLU A 327 0.83 4.84 -20.30
CA GLU A 327 2.01 5.58 -20.78
C GLU A 327 2.39 5.20 -22.22
N ASP A 328 2.40 3.91 -22.55
CA ASP A 328 2.70 3.42 -23.90
C ASP A 328 1.67 3.95 -24.90
N ARG A 329 0.37 3.95 -24.54
CA ARG A 329 -0.69 4.54 -25.37
C ARG A 329 -0.57 6.05 -25.51
N HIS A 330 -0.24 6.77 -24.45
CA HIS A 330 0.02 8.21 -24.50
C HIS A 330 1.19 8.54 -25.43
N ARG A 331 2.28 7.76 -25.35
CA ARG A 331 3.46 7.91 -26.20
C ARG A 331 3.14 7.64 -27.66
N ASP A 332 2.33 6.64 -27.97
CA ASP A 332 1.95 6.33 -29.35
C ASP A 332 1.03 7.39 -29.94
N LEU A 333 0.11 7.94 -29.14
CA LEU A 333 -0.72 9.07 -29.56
C LEU A 333 0.12 10.31 -29.88
N MET A 334 1.13 10.62 -29.06
CA MET A 334 2.06 11.72 -29.36
C MET A 334 2.80 11.51 -30.67
N LYS A 335 3.28 10.28 -30.95
CA LYS A 335 3.94 9.95 -32.23
C LYS A 335 2.99 10.07 -33.42
N GLU A 336 1.71 9.71 -33.27
CA GLU A 336 0.71 9.82 -34.33
C GLU A 336 0.42 11.30 -34.66
N VAL A 337 0.27 12.14 -33.64
CA VAL A 337 0.11 13.59 -33.81
C VAL A 337 1.33 14.22 -34.48
N ASP A 338 2.55 13.84 -34.07
CA ASP A 338 3.79 14.31 -34.69
C ASP A 338 3.94 13.88 -36.16
N GLN A 339 3.51 12.65 -36.49
CA GLN A 339 3.51 12.13 -37.86
C GLN A 339 2.45 12.82 -38.72
N ALA A 340 1.25 13.05 -38.20
CA ALA A 340 0.19 13.79 -38.88
C ALA A 340 0.62 15.25 -39.17
N SER A 341 1.31 15.89 -38.23
CA SER A 341 1.86 17.24 -38.41
C SER A 341 2.94 17.29 -39.50
N ARG A 342 3.86 16.31 -39.53
CA ARG A 342 4.89 16.21 -40.57
C ARG A 342 4.33 15.88 -41.95
N ASN A 343 3.28 15.07 -42.04
CA ASN A 343 2.64 14.75 -43.31
C ASN A 343 1.83 15.93 -43.87
N GLN A 344 1.24 16.78 -43.02
CA GLN A 344 0.58 18.02 -43.46
C GLN A 344 1.59 19.12 -43.85
N GLY A 345 2.79 19.12 -43.28
CA GLY A 345 3.84 20.11 -43.58
C GLY A 345 4.59 19.92 -44.91
N ASN A 346 4.42 18.79 -45.61
CA ASN A 346 5.13 18.50 -46.87
C ASN A 346 4.24 18.64 -48.12
N GLY A 347 3.10 19.33 -47.98
CA GLY A 347 2.04 19.37 -48.97
C GLY A 347 2.04 20.54 -49.96
N ILE A 348 2.86 21.58 -49.82
CA ILE A 348 2.82 22.74 -50.73
C ILE A 348 4.23 23.34 -50.95
N GLU A 349 4.60 23.41 -52.24
CA GLU A 349 5.76 24.07 -52.90
C GLU A 349 7.02 23.23 -53.20
N GLY A 350 7.16 22.80 -54.46
CA GLY A 350 8.47 22.45 -55.02
C GLY A 350 8.52 21.51 -56.23
N ARG A 351 7.86 21.84 -57.34
CA ARG A 351 7.91 21.08 -58.60
C ARG A 351 9.30 21.15 -59.28
N ALA A 352 9.78 19.95 -59.66
CA ALA A 352 10.68 19.57 -60.77
C ALA A 352 12.22 19.63 -60.60
N ARG A 353 12.87 18.46 -60.78
CA ARG A 353 13.57 18.08 -62.04
C ARG A 353 14.06 16.61 -62.05
N LYS A 354 13.41 15.81 -62.90
CA LYS A 354 13.88 14.79 -63.87
C LYS A 354 15.29 14.17 -63.73
N GLY A 355 15.32 12.83 -63.76
CA GLY A 355 16.45 11.97 -64.19
C GLY A 355 16.35 10.57 -63.55
N SER A 356 15.53 9.64 -64.05
CA SER A 356 15.91 8.57 -65.02
C SER A 356 17.28 7.94 -64.76
N VAL A 357 17.33 6.68 -64.31
CA VAL A 357 17.86 5.49 -65.03
C VAL A 357 17.51 4.20 -64.25
N HIS A 358 17.03 3.21 -65.01
CA HIS A 358 16.88 1.77 -64.79
C HIS A 358 17.61 1.07 -63.62
N ALA A 359 16.95 0.12 -62.95
CA ALA A 359 16.97 -1.32 -63.27
C ALA A 359 16.30 -2.17 -62.16
N ASP A 360 15.32 -2.99 -62.53
CA ASP A 360 14.74 -4.11 -61.77
C ASP A 360 15.73 -5.31 -61.69
N PRO A 361 15.34 -6.53 -61.25
CA PRO A 361 15.01 -6.95 -59.88
C PRO A 361 15.78 -8.26 -59.52
N ALA A 362 16.03 -8.58 -58.25
CA ALA A 362 16.30 -9.97 -57.87
C ALA A 362 16.20 -10.21 -56.36
N GLU A 363 15.44 -11.25 -56.03
CA GLU A 363 15.36 -11.93 -54.75
C GLU A 363 16.75 -12.29 -54.21
N THR A 364 16.98 -12.12 -52.90
CA THR A 364 17.62 -13.18 -52.10
C THR A 364 17.46 -12.94 -50.61
N LYS A 365 17.04 -14.03 -49.99
CA LYS A 365 16.87 -14.28 -48.57
C LYS A 365 18.17 -14.03 -47.79
N THR A 366 18.00 -13.88 -46.48
CA THR A 366 18.90 -14.32 -45.40
C THR A 366 19.85 -13.31 -44.71
N TYR A 367 19.77 -13.38 -43.38
CA TYR A 367 20.73 -13.03 -42.34
C TYR A 367 20.80 -11.60 -41.78
N LEU A 368 20.40 -11.53 -40.50
CA LEU A 368 21.19 -11.02 -39.37
C LEU A 368 22.31 -10.03 -39.68
N GLY A 369 22.31 -8.91 -38.97
CA GLY A 369 23.55 -8.25 -38.60
C GLY A 369 23.45 -6.74 -38.65
N GLY A 370 23.31 -6.14 -37.48
CA GLY A 370 23.52 -4.71 -37.32
C GLY A 370 24.93 -4.33 -37.75
N TYR A 371 25.06 -3.49 -38.78
CA TYR A 371 26.32 -2.85 -39.17
C TYR A 371 26.05 -1.46 -39.74
N GLY A 372 25.50 -0.56 -38.91
CA GLY A 372 25.24 0.83 -39.30
C GLY A 372 26.37 1.82 -38.98
N LEU A 373 27.27 1.49 -38.04
CA LEU A 373 28.24 2.47 -37.51
C LEU A 373 29.71 2.14 -37.85
N MET A 374 30.10 0.86 -37.90
CA MET A 374 31.48 0.48 -38.26
C MET A 374 31.82 0.71 -39.75
N SER A 375 30.83 0.60 -40.64
CA SER A 375 31.01 0.91 -42.08
C SER A 375 31.29 2.40 -42.33
N GLN A 376 30.67 3.28 -41.55
CA GLN A 376 30.90 4.73 -41.64
C GLN A 376 32.28 5.14 -41.08
N LEU A 377 32.77 4.47 -40.03
CA LEU A 377 34.12 4.69 -39.50
C LEU A 377 35.23 4.19 -40.43
N GLN A 378 35.00 3.11 -41.17
CA GLN A 378 35.97 2.60 -42.14
C GLN A 378 36.12 3.54 -43.35
N LYS A 379 35.03 4.22 -43.74
CA LYS A 379 35.00 5.20 -44.84
C LYS A 379 35.70 6.52 -44.51
N LEU A 380 35.81 6.89 -43.23
CA LEU A 380 36.58 8.05 -42.76
C LEU A 380 38.08 7.78 -42.63
N ARG A 381 38.49 6.52 -42.43
CA ARG A 381 39.92 6.16 -42.29
C ARG A 381 40.61 5.92 -43.65
N SER A 382 39.88 5.55 -44.69
CA SER A 382 40.43 5.35 -46.04
C SER A 382 40.34 6.59 -46.95
N GLY A 383 39.89 7.72 -46.43
CA GLY A 383 39.70 8.98 -47.16
C GLY A 383 40.64 10.08 -46.68
N LEU A 384 41.96 9.84 -46.76
CA LEU A 384 42.98 10.89 -46.79
C LEU A 384 43.83 10.71 -48.05
#